data_AF-A0A089HVG5-F1
#
_entry.id   AF-A0A089HVG5-F1
#
_cell.length_a   1.000
_cell.length_b   1.000
_cell.length_c   1.000
_cell.angle_alpha   90.00
_cell.angle_beta   90.00
_cell.angle_gamma   90.00
#
_symmetry.space_group_name_H-M   'P 1'
#
loop_
_entity.id
_entity.type
_entity.pdbx_description
1 polymer ?
#
loop_
_entity_poly.entity_id
_entity_poly.type
_entity_poly.pdbx_seq_one_letter_code
_entity_poly.pdbx_strand_id
1 'polypeptide(L)'
;MVSNIEWDDLNPIERYKIMQNRIPKFRIGTYQADIGEVILLTLYTIDLVLKQEGKTHYHFYILDDASVSHLIGVALGQISEPGILNRAFIAVDEAKLVYRFTVAKKFKIRDDRVKQLRINSWGREYIKEYKLLKTQQDIFGTLHSYFIKYFRTQQPVYANVCATLLLDINPHTAEQIQSLNDLLDIKLLS
;
A
#
# COMPACT_ATOMS: atom_id res chain seq x y z
N MET A 1 -22.63 -26.83 -6.39
CA MET A 1 -22.56 -27.00 -4.92
C MET A 1 -21.12 -26.77 -4.53
N VAL A 2 -20.78 -25.55 -4.09
CA VAL A 2 -19.46 -25.29 -3.49
C VAL A 2 -19.63 -25.63 -2.02
N SER A 3 -18.86 -26.61 -1.54
CA SER A 3 -18.81 -27.03 -0.15
C SER A 3 -18.59 -25.80 0.76
N ASN A 4 -19.24 -25.80 1.93
CA ASN A 4 -18.96 -24.92 3.05
C ASN A 4 -17.50 -25.12 3.51
N ILE A 5 -16.52 -24.67 2.73
CA ILE A 5 -15.24 -24.31 3.31
C ILE A 5 -15.58 -23.08 4.14
N GLU A 6 -15.53 -23.20 5.46
CA GLU A 6 -15.72 -22.05 6.31
C GLU A 6 -14.64 -21.04 5.92
N TRP A 7 -15.04 -19.80 5.63
CA TRP A 7 -14.13 -18.74 5.19
C TRP A 7 -12.88 -18.62 6.07
N ASP A 8 -13.02 -19.00 7.35
CA ASP A 8 -11.98 -19.01 8.35
C ASP A 8 -10.92 -20.10 8.15
N ASP A 9 -11.25 -21.22 7.49
CA ASP A 9 -10.31 -22.32 7.19
C ASP A 9 -9.37 -21.99 6.04
N LEU A 10 -9.75 -21.04 5.19
CA LEU A 10 -8.93 -20.61 4.06
C LEU A 10 -7.75 -19.77 4.55
N ASN A 11 -6.57 -20.03 4.00
CA ASN A 11 -5.43 -19.15 4.19
C ASN A 11 -5.62 -17.83 3.40
N PRO A 12 -4.88 -16.76 3.73
CA PRO A 12 -4.99 -15.46 3.07
C PRO A 12 -4.88 -15.47 1.53
N ILE A 13 -4.02 -16.32 0.97
CA ILE A 13 -3.84 -16.45 -0.48
C ILE A 13 -5.08 -17.07 -1.13
N GLU A 14 -5.64 -18.12 -0.52
CA GLU A 14 -6.86 -18.77 -1.01
C GLU A 14 -8.07 -17.83 -0.94
N ARG A 15 -8.22 -17.08 0.16
CA ARG A 15 -9.25 -16.03 0.30
C ARG A 15 -9.15 -15.01 -0.83
N TYR A 16 -7.93 -14.55 -1.11
CA TYR A 16 -7.70 -13.58 -2.18
C TYR A 16 -8.08 -14.12 -3.55
N LYS A 17 -7.73 -15.37 -3.88
CA LYS A 17 -8.14 -15.99 -5.16
C LYS A 17 -9.66 -16.06 -5.35
N ILE A 18 -10.40 -16.37 -4.29
CA ILE A 18 -11.87 -16.40 -4.35
C ILE A 18 -12.42 -14.99 -4.60
N MET A 19 -11.83 -13.98 -3.95
CA MET A 19 -12.20 -12.57 -4.13
C MET A 19 -11.80 -12.02 -5.50
N GLN A 20 -10.65 -12.41 -6.01
CA GLN A 20 -10.11 -12.03 -7.31
C GLN A 20 -11.09 -12.37 -8.43
N ASN A 21 -11.75 -13.53 -8.36
CA ASN A 21 -12.78 -13.90 -9.34
C ASN A 21 -13.99 -12.95 -9.38
N ARG A 22 -14.15 -12.08 -8.38
CA ARG A 22 -15.22 -11.08 -8.28
C ARG A 22 -14.76 -9.67 -8.67
N ILE A 23 -13.46 -9.48 -8.88
CA ILE A 23 -12.86 -8.22 -9.32
C ILE A 23 -12.43 -8.42 -10.77
N PRO A 24 -13.03 -7.71 -11.75
CA PRO A 24 -12.61 -7.87 -13.14
C PRO A 24 -11.12 -7.55 -13.33
N LYS A 25 -10.51 -8.03 -14.40
CA LYS A 25 -9.20 -7.51 -14.81
C LYS A 25 -9.39 -6.15 -15.45
N PHE A 26 -8.51 -5.21 -15.14
CA PHE A 26 -8.64 -3.83 -15.61
C PHE A 26 -7.44 -3.39 -16.42
N ARG A 27 -7.71 -2.38 -17.24
CA ARG A 27 -6.67 -1.65 -17.96
C ARG A 27 -6.22 -0.45 -17.13
N ILE A 28 -4.93 -0.38 -16.83
CA ILE A 28 -4.29 0.81 -16.24
C ILE A 28 -3.28 1.31 -17.28
N GLY A 29 -3.57 2.44 -17.92
CA GLY A 29 -2.78 2.91 -19.05
C GLY A 29 -2.70 1.85 -20.17
N THR A 30 -1.52 1.26 -20.38
CA THR A 30 -1.27 0.20 -21.37
C THR A 30 -1.29 -1.21 -20.78
N TYR A 31 -1.37 -1.36 -19.45
CA TYR A 31 -1.30 -2.64 -18.77
C TYR A 31 -2.67 -3.26 -18.56
N GLN A 32 -2.78 -4.58 -18.69
CA GLN A 32 -3.94 -5.34 -18.22
C GLN A 32 -3.54 -6.14 -16.98
N ALA A 33 -4.07 -5.76 -15.82
CA ALA A 33 -3.66 -6.34 -14.54
C ALA A 33 -4.83 -6.45 -13.56
N ASP A 34 -4.62 -7.28 -12.54
CA ASP A 34 -5.45 -7.29 -11.35
C ASP A 34 -5.09 -6.10 -10.45
N ILE A 35 -6.08 -5.27 -10.11
CA ILE A 35 -5.83 -4.04 -9.33
C ILE A 35 -5.34 -4.34 -7.92
N GLY A 36 -5.78 -5.42 -7.28
CA GLY A 36 -5.29 -5.77 -5.94
C GLY A 36 -3.85 -6.27 -5.99
N GLU A 37 -3.44 -6.99 -7.03
CA GLU A 37 -2.03 -7.33 -7.27
C GLU A 37 -1.19 -6.07 -7.50
N VAL A 38 -1.73 -5.09 -8.23
CA VAL A 38 -1.08 -3.77 -8.39
C VAL A 38 -0.94 -3.07 -7.03
N ILE A 39 -1.97 -3.07 -6.17
CA ILE A 39 -1.88 -2.52 -4.81
C ILE A 39 -0.77 -3.23 -4.01
N LEU A 40 -0.69 -4.57 -4.05
CA LEU A 40 0.37 -5.32 -3.37
C LEU A 40 1.75 -4.91 -3.89
N LEU A 41 1.93 -4.81 -5.21
CA LEU A 41 3.17 -4.36 -5.83
C LEU A 41 3.51 -2.91 -5.45
N THR A 42 2.53 -2.02 -5.36
CA THR A 42 2.72 -0.63 -4.93
C THR A 42 3.19 -0.56 -3.48
N LEU A 43 2.52 -1.27 -2.56
CA LEU A 43 2.91 -1.33 -1.15
C LEU A 43 4.30 -1.96 -0.97
N TYR A 44 4.59 -3.03 -1.73
CA TYR A 44 5.91 -3.67 -1.74
C TYR A 44 6.99 -2.73 -2.25
N THR A 45 6.70 -1.98 -3.32
CA THR A 45 7.61 -1.00 -3.91
C THR A 45 7.94 0.11 -2.92
N ILE A 46 6.94 0.64 -2.22
CA ILE A 46 7.16 1.68 -1.21
C ILE A 46 8.05 1.13 -0.08
N ASP A 47 7.73 -0.04 0.48
CA ASP A 47 8.54 -0.68 1.54
C ASP A 47 9.99 -0.89 1.09
N LEU A 48 10.18 -1.40 -0.13
CA LEU A 48 11.51 -1.68 -0.70
C LEU A 48 12.35 -0.41 -0.82
N VAL A 49 11.80 0.64 -1.42
CA VAL A 49 12.51 1.91 -1.64
C VAL A 49 12.82 2.61 -0.33
N LEU A 50 11.86 2.65 0.62
CA LEU A 50 12.11 3.24 1.94
C LEU A 50 13.26 2.55 2.65
N LYS A 51 13.36 1.23 2.57
CA LYS A 51 14.46 0.48 3.18
C LYS A 51 15.80 0.71 2.51
N GLN A 52 15.82 0.69 1.17
CA GLN A 52 17.05 0.85 0.39
C GLN A 52 17.58 2.29 0.46
N GLU A 53 16.76 3.27 0.11
CA GLU A 53 17.15 4.67 0.04
C GLU A 53 17.19 5.33 1.43
N GLY A 54 16.25 4.95 2.32
CA GLY A 54 16.21 5.42 3.71
C GLY A 54 17.14 4.67 4.66
N LYS A 55 17.84 3.62 4.19
CA LYS A 55 18.81 2.82 4.96
C LYS A 55 18.23 2.32 6.29
N THR A 56 17.02 1.78 6.24
CA THR A 56 16.27 1.30 7.41
C THR A 56 15.80 -0.13 7.19
N HIS A 57 15.61 -0.88 8.28
CA HIS A 57 14.99 -2.20 8.26
C HIS A 57 13.50 -2.17 8.63
N TYR A 58 13.00 -1.00 9.04
CA TYR A 58 11.63 -0.85 9.51
C TYR A 58 10.62 -0.92 8.36
N HIS A 59 9.45 -1.50 8.65
CA HIS A 59 8.31 -1.57 7.74
C HIS A 59 7.30 -0.48 8.09
N PHE A 60 7.45 0.68 7.45
CA PHE A 60 6.54 1.81 7.64
C PHE A 60 5.14 1.49 7.11
N TYR A 61 4.14 2.08 7.76
CA TYR A 61 2.80 2.13 7.21
C TYR A 61 2.69 3.34 6.29
N ILE A 62 1.86 3.19 5.27
CA ILE A 62 1.43 4.30 4.43
C ILE A 62 0.15 4.87 5.05
N LEU A 63 0.07 6.18 5.12
CA LEU A 63 -1.15 6.87 5.51
C LEU A 63 -2.09 6.87 4.32
N ASP A 64 -3.24 6.23 4.52
CA ASP A 64 -4.41 6.20 3.65
C ASP A 64 -4.26 5.53 2.26
N ASP A 65 -5.42 5.18 1.71
CA ASP A 65 -5.54 4.59 0.38
C ASP A 65 -5.21 5.61 -0.73
N ALA A 66 -5.28 6.92 -0.43
CA ALA A 66 -5.05 7.99 -1.41
C ALA A 66 -3.55 8.09 -1.76
N SER A 67 -2.65 7.90 -0.81
CA SER A 67 -1.20 7.81 -1.05
C SER A 67 -0.85 6.67 -2.02
N VAL A 68 -1.46 5.50 -1.85
CA VAL A 68 -1.26 4.34 -2.73
C VAL A 68 -1.87 4.60 -4.11
N SER A 69 -3.09 5.14 -4.15
CA SER A 69 -3.81 5.48 -5.38
C SER A 69 -3.07 6.57 -6.17
N HIS A 70 -2.46 7.54 -5.49
CA HIS A 70 -1.64 8.57 -6.10
C HIS A 70 -0.49 7.94 -6.87
N LEU A 71 0.33 7.10 -6.21
CA LEU A 71 1.47 6.43 -6.85
C LEU A 71 1.03 5.60 -8.08
N ILE A 72 -0.05 4.84 -7.96
CA ILE A 72 -0.62 4.08 -9.10
C ILE A 72 -0.98 5.04 -10.24
N GLY A 73 -1.71 6.11 -9.94
CA GLY A 73 -2.22 7.05 -10.94
C GLY A 73 -1.11 7.81 -11.68
N VAL A 74 -0.09 8.28 -10.97
CA VAL A 74 1.02 9.04 -11.56
C VAL A 74 2.04 8.16 -12.27
N ALA A 75 2.25 6.93 -11.81
CA ALA A 75 3.23 6.02 -12.41
C ALA A 75 2.65 5.21 -13.58
N LEU A 76 1.42 4.70 -13.44
CA LEU A 76 0.82 3.76 -14.40
C LEU A 76 -0.30 4.37 -15.24
N GLY A 77 -0.77 5.57 -14.87
CA GLY A 77 -1.89 6.25 -15.50
C GLY A 77 -3.20 6.10 -14.72
N GLN A 78 -4.21 6.86 -15.14
CA GLN A 78 -5.49 6.88 -14.44
C GLN A 78 -6.29 5.59 -14.62
N ILE A 79 -6.95 5.19 -13.55
CA ILE A 79 -7.94 4.12 -13.56
C ILE A 79 -9.30 4.78 -13.83
N SER A 80 -9.91 4.43 -14.96
CA SER A 80 -11.14 5.06 -15.43
C SER A 80 -12.41 4.58 -14.73
N GLU A 81 -12.39 3.40 -14.11
CA GLU A 81 -13.57 2.82 -13.48
C GLU A 81 -13.78 3.34 -12.04
N PRO A 82 -14.91 4.01 -11.77
CA PRO A 82 -15.20 4.51 -10.43
C PRO A 82 -15.33 3.37 -9.40
N GLY A 83 -14.68 3.56 -8.25
CA GLY A 83 -14.79 2.67 -7.10
C GLY A 83 -14.01 1.35 -7.22
N ILE A 84 -13.32 1.10 -8.33
CA ILE A 84 -12.59 -0.16 -8.50
C ILE A 84 -11.42 -0.32 -7.53
N LEU A 85 -10.65 0.76 -7.32
CA LEU A 85 -9.59 0.81 -6.31
C LEU A 85 -10.13 0.50 -4.93
N ASN A 86 -11.28 1.08 -4.55
CA ASN A 86 -11.91 0.82 -3.26
C ASN A 86 -12.28 -0.65 -3.09
N ARG A 87 -12.86 -1.28 -4.12
CA ARG A 87 -13.16 -2.72 -4.09
C ARG A 87 -11.90 -3.58 -3.96
N ALA A 88 -10.83 -3.19 -4.67
CA ALA A 88 -9.54 -3.89 -4.58
C ALA A 88 -8.87 -3.73 -3.20
N PHE A 89 -8.90 -2.53 -2.60
CA PHE A 89 -8.44 -2.31 -1.22
C PHE A 89 -9.21 -3.15 -0.21
N ILE A 90 -10.54 -3.26 -0.37
CA ILE A 90 -11.37 -4.13 0.47
C ILE A 90 -10.95 -5.60 0.30
N ALA A 91 -10.78 -6.08 -0.93
CA ALA A 91 -10.41 -7.47 -1.15
C ALA A 91 -9.03 -7.84 -0.57
N VAL A 92 -8.00 -7.01 -0.75
CA VAL A 92 -6.68 -7.31 -0.16
C VAL A 92 -6.68 -7.27 1.37
N ASP A 93 -7.55 -6.45 1.97
CA ASP A 93 -7.73 -6.30 3.43
C ASP A 93 -8.54 -7.46 4.03
N GLU A 94 -9.66 -7.82 3.40
CA GLU A 94 -10.49 -8.97 3.84
C GLU A 94 -9.77 -10.30 3.63
N ALA A 95 -8.96 -10.43 2.58
CA ALA A 95 -8.08 -11.56 2.38
C ALA A 95 -6.89 -11.58 3.36
N LYS A 96 -6.66 -10.53 4.14
CA LYS A 96 -5.53 -10.42 5.09
C LYS A 96 -4.16 -10.49 4.43
N LEU A 97 -4.01 -9.90 3.24
CA LEU A 97 -2.71 -9.71 2.56
C LEU A 97 -2.00 -8.40 2.96
N VAL A 98 -2.74 -7.50 3.60
CA VAL A 98 -2.23 -6.24 4.13
C VAL A 98 -2.63 -6.11 5.60
N TYR A 99 -1.86 -5.33 6.36
CA TYR A 99 -2.36 -4.76 7.61
C TYR A 99 -3.05 -3.44 7.27
N ARG A 100 -4.31 -3.28 7.66
CA ARG A 100 -5.08 -2.04 7.46
C ARG A 100 -5.98 -1.78 8.66
N PHE A 101 -5.79 -0.65 9.33
CA PHE A 101 -6.55 -0.31 10.54
C PHE A 101 -6.59 1.19 10.80
N THR A 102 -7.57 1.61 11.59
CA THR A 102 -7.80 3.02 11.94
C THR A 102 -6.70 3.56 12.85
N VAL A 103 -6.25 4.79 12.59
CA VAL A 103 -5.10 5.40 13.30
C VAL A 103 -5.39 6.73 13.96
N ALA A 104 -6.59 7.27 13.77
CA ALA A 104 -6.95 8.62 14.19
C ALA A 104 -6.63 8.93 15.65
N LYS A 105 -6.93 7.99 16.57
CA LYS A 105 -6.65 8.17 18.01
C LYS A 105 -5.15 8.25 18.32
N LYS A 106 -4.33 7.45 17.64
CA LYS A 106 -2.86 7.39 17.84
C LYS A 106 -2.21 8.70 17.41
N PHE A 107 -2.58 9.21 16.24
CA PHE A 107 -1.97 10.42 15.65
C PHE A 107 -2.82 11.69 15.79
N LYS A 108 -3.85 11.68 16.64
CA LYS A 108 -4.73 12.84 16.87
C LYS A 108 -5.36 13.43 15.59
N ILE A 109 -5.59 12.59 14.59
CA ILE A 109 -6.22 13.01 13.33
C ILE A 109 -7.72 13.19 13.58
N ARG A 110 -8.28 14.31 13.09
CA ARG A 110 -9.69 14.67 13.31
C ARG A 110 -10.66 13.67 12.66
N ASP A 111 -10.32 13.18 11.48
CA ASP A 111 -11.12 12.16 10.79
C ASP A 111 -10.85 10.77 11.39
N ASP A 112 -11.87 10.20 12.03
CA ASP A 112 -11.80 8.91 12.72
C ASP A 112 -11.79 7.70 11.77
N ARG A 113 -12.03 7.92 10.48
CA ARG A 113 -12.04 6.90 9.43
C ARG A 113 -10.69 6.69 8.78
N VAL A 114 -9.71 7.55 9.08
CA VAL A 114 -8.36 7.45 8.52
C VAL A 114 -7.72 6.14 8.92
N LYS A 115 -7.32 5.37 7.91
CA LYS A 115 -6.61 4.10 8.05
C LYS A 115 -5.18 4.27 7.59
N GLN A 116 -4.28 3.51 8.22
CA GLN A 116 -2.97 3.24 7.67
C GLN A 116 -2.94 1.84 7.09
N LEU A 117 -2.05 1.61 6.13
CA LEU A 117 -1.88 0.29 5.53
C LEU A 117 -0.43 -0.04 5.20
N ARG A 118 -0.08 -1.33 5.30
CA ARG A 118 1.20 -1.86 4.81
C ARG A 118 1.04 -3.29 4.33
N ILE A 119 1.91 -3.73 3.42
CA ILE A 119 1.98 -5.14 3.03
C ILE A 119 2.45 -6.01 4.21
N ASN A 120 1.76 -7.13 4.44
CA ASN A 120 2.13 -8.07 5.50
C ASN A 120 2.93 -9.27 4.96
N SER A 121 3.21 -10.27 5.81
CA SER A 121 3.95 -11.46 5.39
C SER A 121 3.22 -12.28 4.32
N TRP A 122 1.90 -12.41 4.42
CA TRP A 122 1.09 -13.11 3.43
C TRP A 122 1.03 -12.38 2.08
N GLY A 123 0.91 -11.05 2.08
CA GLY A 123 1.00 -10.27 0.84
C GLY A 123 2.36 -10.42 0.15
N ARG A 124 3.45 -10.46 0.92
CA ARG A 124 4.79 -10.74 0.38
C ARG A 124 4.93 -12.17 -0.13
N GLU A 125 4.38 -13.16 0.58
CA GLU A 125 4.39 -14.55 0.11
C GLU A 125 3.57 -14.70 -1.16
N TYR A 126 2.42 -14.02 -1.29
CA TYR A 126 1.66 -13.97 -2.53
C TYR A 126 2.50 -13.45 -3.70
N ILE A 127 3.18 -12.30 -3.53
CA ILE A 127 4.08 -11.75 -4.57
C ILE A 127 5.12 -12.79 -5.02
N LYS A 128 5.68 -13.55 -4.09
CA LYS A 128 6.71 -14.55 -4.33
C LYS A 128 6.16 -15.82 -4.99
N GLU A 129 5.10 -16.40 -4.45
CA GLU A 129 4.46 -17.63 -4.95
C GLU A 129 3.96 -17.46 -6.38
N TYR A 130 3.31 -16.32 -6.68
CA TYR A 130 2.77 -16.00 -8.00
C TYR A 130 3.78 -15.28 -8.90
N LYS A 131 5.01 -15.09 -8.42
CA LYS A 131 6.12 -14.47 -9.16
C LYS A 131 5.74 -13.11 -9.76
N LEU A 132 4.98 -12.29 -9.01
CA LEU A 132 4.44 -11.03 -9.52
C LEU A 132 5.52 -10.06 -10.00
N LEU A 133 6.70 -10.04 -9.36
CA LEU A 133 7.83 -9.22 -9.81
C LEU A 133 8.33 -9.61 -11.22
N LYS A 134 8.09 -10.85 -11.65
CA LYS A 134 8.45 -11.36 -12.99
C LYS A 134 7.27 -11.25 -13.96
N THR A 135 6.07 -11.66 -13.54
CA THR A 135 4.88 -11.68 -14.41
C THR A 135 4.32 -10.28 -14.66
N GLN A 136 4.58 -9.32 -13.77
CA GLN A 136 4.21 -7.92 -13.88
C GLN A 136 5.45 -7.01 -13.80
N GLN A 137 6.56 -7.44 -14.40
CA GLN A 137 7.85 -6.74 -14.32
C GLN A 137 7.75 -5.28 -14.78
N ASP A 138 6.99 -4.97 -15.83
CA ASP A 138 6.86 -3.61 -16.34
C ASP A 138 6.12 -2.68 -15.36
N ILE A 139 5.08 -3.20 -14.71
CA ILE A 139 4.31 -2.47 -13.68
C ILE A 139 5.24 -2.20 -12.49
N PHE A 140 5.91 -3.23 -11.98
CA PHE A 140 6.85 -3.09 -10.88
C PHE A 140 7.97 -2.11 -11.22
N GLY A 141 8.59 -2.24 -12.39
CA GLY A 141 9.67 -1.37 -12.85
C GLY A 141 9.25 0.09 -12.96
N THR A 142 8.02 0.34 -13.42
CA THR A 142 7.47 1.70 -13.53
C THR A 142 7.17 2.31 -12.17
N LEU A 143 6.49 1.58 -11.28
CA LEU A 143 6.23 1.99 -9.90
C LEU A 143 7.54 2.31 -9.15
N HIS A 144 8.51 1.39 -9.24
CA HIS A 144 9.79 1.51 -8.56
C HIS A 144 10.61 2.69 -9.06
N SER A 145 10.70 2.86 -10.39
CA SER A 145 11.44 3.98 -10.99
C SER A 145 10.81 5.33 -10.61
N TYR A 146 9.48 5.42 -10.62
CA TYR A 146 8.79 6.63 -10.18
C TYR A 146 9.05 6.91 -8.70
N PHE A 147 8.82 5.92 -7.83
CA PHE A 147 8.90 6.15 -6.39
C PHE A 147 10.32 6.42 -5.90
N ILE A 148 11.36 5.81 -6.50
CA ILE A 148 12.75 6.20 -6.24
C ILE A 148 12.98 7.67 -6.56
N LYS A 149 12.53 8.14 -7.73
CA LYS A 149 12.71 9.54 -8.12
C LYS A 149 11.97 10.46 -7.15
N TYR A 150 10.73 10.13 -6.83
CA TYR A 150 9.91 10.87 -5.86
C TYR A 150 10.59 10.94 -4.49
N PHE A 151 11.00 9.80 -3.95
CA PHE A 151 11.68 9.70 -2.66
C PHE A 151 12.94 10.56 -2.62
N ARG A 152 13.78 10.51 -3.66
CA ARG A 152 15.02 11.29 -3.73
C ARG A 152 14.75 12.80 -3.77
N THR A 153 13.71 13.23 -4.49
CA THR A 153 13.28 14.65 -4.49
C THR A 153 12.77 15.09 -3.12
N GLN A 154 12.07 14.22 -2.40
CA GLN A 154 11.50 14.50 -1.07
C GLN A 154 12.36 13.98 0.08
N GLN A 155 13.63 13.65 -0.17
CA GLN A 155 14.46 12.90 0.78
C GLN A 155 14.57 13.59 2.16
N PRO A 156 14.74 14.92 2.25
CA PRO A 156 14.79 15.59 3.56
C PRO A 156 13.50 15.42 4.37
N VAL A 157 12.35 15.47 3.70
CA VAL A 157 11.04 15.31 4.34
C VAL A 157 10.85 13.86 4.79
N TYR A 158 11.19 12.89 3.93
CA TYR A 158 11.14 11.47 4.28
C TYR A 158 12.07 11.10 5.43
N ALA A 159 13.30 11.64 5.46
CA ALA A 159 14.23 11.42 6.54
C ALA A 159 13.64 11.90 7.88
N ASN A 160 13.05 13.11 7.89
CA ASN A 160 12.44 13.68 9.09
C ASN A 160 11.20 12.91 9.54
N VAL A 161 10.32 12.51 8.61
CA VAL A 161 9.09 11.79 9.00
C VAL A 161 9.46 10.40 9.52
N CYS A 162 10.38 9.68 8.87
CA CYS A 162 10.86 8.38 9.33
C CYS A 162 11.51 8.47 10.72
N ALA A 163 12.34 9.49 10.97
CA ALA A 163 12.95 9.70 12.28
C ALA A 163 11.90 10.00 13.36
N THR A 164 10.92 10.86 13.06
CA THR A 164 9.85 11.24 14.00
C THR A 164 8.94 10.06 14.32
N LEU A 165 8.66 9.21 13.34
CA LEU A 165 7.84 7.99 13.48
C LEU A 165 8.47 6.89 14.34
N LEU A 166 9.75 7.03 14.71
CA LEU A 166 10.45 6.13 15.63
C LEU A 166 10.46 6.64 17.07
N LEU A 167 9.91 7.84 17.32
CA LEU A 167 9.74 8.41 18.66
C LEU A 167 8.40 8.00 19.29
N ASP A 168 8.26 8.21 20.60
CA ASP A 168 6.99 8.03 21.29
C ASP A 168 5.94 9.01 20.79
N ILE A 169 4.78 8.47 20.39
CA ILE A 169 3.69 9.27 19.83
C ILE A 169 2.95 10.01 20.94
N ASN A 170 3.15 11.32 20.99
CA ASN A 170 2.44 12.28 21.81
C ASN A 170 1.84 13.40 20.92
N PRO A 171 1.08 14.37 21.46
CA PRO A 171 0.46 15.42 20.65
C PRO A 171 1.45 16.21 19.78
N HIS A 172 2.65 16.50 20.29
CA HIS A 172 3.66 17.27 19.56
C HIS A 172 4.25 16.46 18.40
N THR A 173 4.65 15.21 18.62
CA THR A 173 5.17 14.36 17.55
C THR A 173 4.10 14.06 16.50
N ALA A 174 2.83 13.89 16.93
CA ALA A 174 1.71 13.68 16.01
C ALA A 174 1.48 14.88 15.09
N GLU A 175 1.51 16.11 15.62
CA GLU A 175 1.43 17.35 14.85
C GLU A 175 2.62 17.51 13.88
N GLN A 176 3.82 17.16 14.33
CA GLN A 176 5.02 17.17 13.48
C GLN A 176 4.91 16.17 12.31
N ILE A 177 4.46 14.94 12.59
CA ILE A 177 4.23 13.92 11.56
C ILE A 177 3.19 14.41 10.55
N GLN A 178 2.10 15.02 11.03
CA GLN A 178 1.05 15.55 10.16
C GLN A 178 1.60 16.67 9.26
N SER A 179 2.33 17.62 9.85
CA SER A 179 2.96 18.73 9.11
C SER A 179 3.94 18.24 8.03
N LEU A 180 4.73 17.20 8.33
CA LEU A 180 5.64 16.59 7.34
C LEU A 180 4.87 15.84 6.26
N ASN A 181 3.82 15.10 6.62
CA ASN A 181 2.98 14.39 5.66
C ASN A 181 2.19 15.32 4.75
N ASP A 182 1.88 16.55 5.17
CA ASP A 182 1.21 17.52 4.30
C ASP A 182 2.13 18.05 3.18
N LEU A 183 3.44 17.79 3.26
CA LEU A 183 4.41 18.04 2.19
C LEU A 183 4.59 16.85 1.24
N LEU A 184 3.93 15.71 1.52
CA LEU A 184 4.06 14.46 0.78
C LEU A 184 2.73 14.05 0.14
N ASP A 185 2.82 13.61 -1.11
CA ASP A 185 1.73 12.93 -1.82
C ASP A 185 1.60 11.47 -1.38
N ILE A 186 2.71 10.86 -0.97
CA ILE A 186 2.78 9.49 -0.46
C ILE A 186 3.18 9.57 1.01
N LYS A 187 2.17 9.55 1.88
CA LYS A 187 2.29 9.88 3.30
C LYS A 187 2.66 8.64 4.12
N LEU A 188 3.40 8.82 5.21
CA LEU A 188 3.85 7.73 6.08
C LEU A 188 3.29 7.82 7.50
N LEU A 189 3.06 6.65 8.11
CA LEU A 189 2.79 6.47 9.54
C LEU A 189 3.51 5.21 10.06
N SER A 190 3.44 4.98 11.37
CA SER A 190 4.14 3.91 12.09
C SER A 190 3.45 3.61 13.40
#